data_AF-A0A0N4XJ98-F1
#
_entry.id   AF-A0A0N4XJ98-F1
#
_cell.length_a   1.000
_cell.length_b   1.000
_cell.length_c   1.000
_cell.angle_alpha   90.00
_cell.angle_beta   90.00
_cell.angle_gamma   90.00
#
_symmetry.space_group_name_H-M   'P 1'
#
loop_
_entity.id
_entity.type
_entity.pdbx_description
1 polymer ?
#
loop_
_entity_poly.entity_id
_entity_poly.type
_entity_poly.pdbx_seq_one_letter_code
_entity_poly.pdbx_strand_id
1 'polypeptide(L)'
;MECGDDYIRKRDKLTEEYRKILYALQDEKKFDHEDFTVVVQSFMDDIYDAFRNSRGVYDKTFYGADVFHISKYGNAVLGKFLWNNLLEPVGKKTTKADLGNDDAPLLCPTTVSFDSTGGLPTSFQAELVA
;
A
#
# COMPACT_ATOMS: atom_id res chain seq x y z
N MET A 1 -10.58 -0.47 -24.55
CA MET A 1 -11.10 0.88 -24.27
C MET A 1 -9.88 1.67 -23.85
N GLU A 2 -9.26 2.38 -24.78
CA GLU A 2 -8.07 3.18 -24.48
C GLU A 2 -8.56 4.60 -24.18
N CYS A 3 -8.25 5.10 -22.98
CA CYS A 3 -8.48 6.49 -22.65
C CYS A 3 -7.43 7.31 -23.41
N GLY A 4 -7.82 8.44 -24.02
CA GLY A 4 -6.84 9.31 -24.70
C GLY A 4 -5.85 9.93 -23.71
N ASP A 5 -4.66 10.29 -24.20
CA ASP A 5 -3.53 10.78 -23.37
C ASP A 5 -3.90 11.91 -22.40
N ASP A 6 -4.77 12.83 -22.80
CA ASP A 6 -5.21 13.94 -21.94
C ASP A 6 -5.99 13.45 -20.71
N TYR A 7 -6.82 12.42 -20.86
CA TYR A 7 -7.58 11.83 -19.76
C TYR A 7 -6.67 11.08 -18.79
N ILE A 8 -5.67 10.36 -19.30
CA ILE A 8 -4.66 9.69 -18.48
C ILE A 8 -3.88 10.71 -17.66
N ARG A 9 -3.38 11.78 -18.31
CA ARG A 9 -2.67 12.87 -17.61
C ARG A 9 -3.54 13.51 -16.52
N LYS A 10 -4.82 13.73 -16.80
CA LYS A 10 -5.76 14.32 -15.83
C LYS A 10 -5.98 13.38 -14.62
N ARG A 11 -6.17 12.08 -14.87
CA ARG A 11 -6.31 11.06 -13.82
C ARG A 11 -5.06 11.02 -12.94
N ASP A 12 -3.88 10.99 -13.54
CA ASP A 12 -2.61 10.87 -12.81
C ASP A 12 -2.40 12.09 -11.91
N LYS A 13 -2.63 13.30 -12.44
CA LYS A 13 -2.59 14.53 -11.64
C LYS A 13 -3.55 14.49 -10.44
N LEU A 14 -4.80 14.06 -10.64
CA LEU A 14 -5.77 13.97 -9.54
C LEU A 14 -5.37 12.94 -8.50
N THR A 15 -4.79 11.82 -8.94
CA THR A 15 -4.30 10.76 -8.06
C THR A 15 -3.13 11.25 -7.21
N GLU A 16 -2.17 11.96 -7.81
CA GLU A 16 -1.04 12.57 -7.10
C GLU A 16 -1.50 13.61 -6.08
N GLU A 17 -2.41 14.51 -6.45
CA GLU A 17 -2.92 15.53 -5.53
C GLU A 17 -3.70 14.91 -4.36
N TYR A 18 -4.52 13.90 -4.64
CA TYR A 18 -5.22 13.15 -3.59
C TYR A 18 -4.23 12.49 -2.63
N ARG A 19 -3.20 11.82 -3.15
CA ARG A 19 -2.14 11.19 -2.33
C ARG A 19 -1.40 12.21 -1.47
N LYS A 20 -1.01 13.36 -2.02
CA LYS A 20 -0.35 14.44 -1.25
C LYS A 20 -1.19 14.87 -0.06
N ILE A 21 -2.51 14.99 -0.23
CA ILE A 21 -3.42 15.35 0.86
C ILE A 21 -3.47 14.24 1.92
N LEU A 22 -3.49 12.97 1.53
CA LEU A 22 -3.46 11.86 2.50
C LEU A 22 -2.19 11.87 3.37
N TYR A 23 -1.02 12.09 2.77
CA TYR A 23 0.22 12.21 3.53
C TYR A 23 0.25 13.45 4.42
N ALA A 24 -0.23 14.59 3.91
CA ALA A 24 -0.36 15.79 4.74
C ALA A 24 -1.27 15.55 5.96
N LEU A 25 -2.39 14.84 5.80
CA LEU A 25 -3.30 14.49 6.89
C LEU A 25 -2.65 13.59 7.95
N GLN A 26 -1.82 12.63 7.54
CA GLN A 26 -1.00 11.85 8.47
C GLN A 26 0.00 12.76 9.20
N ASP A 27 0.72 13.59 8.46
CA ASP A 27 1.82 14.40 8.99
C ASP A 27 1.36 15.56 9.89
N GLU A 28 0.07 15.92 9.85
CA GLU A 28 -0.57 16.84 10.80
C GLU A 28 -0.54 16.31 12.25
N LYS A 29 -0.35 14.99 12.45
CA LYS A 29 -0.34 14.33 13.77
C LYS A 29 -1.56 14.56 14.64
N LYS A 30 -2.64 15.10 14.06
CA LYS A 30 -3.91 15.37 14.74
C LYS A 30 -4.53 14.09 15.32
N PHE A 31 -4.23 12.95 14.73
CA PHE A 31 -4.73 11.63 15.12
C PHE A 31 -3.69 10.79 15.87
N ASP A 32 -2.53 11.35 16.23
CA ASP A 32 -1.53 10.63 17.04
C ASP A 32 -1.99 10.62 18.49
N HIS A 33 -2.55 9.48 18.91
CA HIS A 33 -3.00 9.21 20.27
C HIS A 33 -2.26 7.99 20.85
N GLU A 34 -2.35 7.80 22.16
CA GLU A 34 -1.74 6.64 22.83
C GLU A 34 -2.34 5.29 22.35
N ASP A 35 -3.60 5.29 21.88
CA ASP A 35 -4.35 4.09 21.54
C ASP A 35 -4.61 3.91 20.04
N PHE A 36 -4.36 4.96 19.23
CA PHE A 36 -4.53 4.90 17.78
C PHE A 36 -3.71 5.98 17.07
N THR A 37 -3.38 5.74 15.81
CA THR A 37 -2.78 6.70 14.89
C THR A 37 -3.27 6.45 13.47
N VAL A 38 -3.06 7.40 12.57
CA VAL A 38 -3.37 7.28 11.15
C VAL A 38 -2.06 7.19 10.37
N VAL A 39 -1.85 6.08 9.66
CA VAL A 39 -0.66 5.88 8.82
C VAL A 39 -1.07 5.42 7.43
N VAL A 40 -0.71 6.22 6.42
CA VAL A 40 -0.85 5.91 5.01
C VAL A 40 0.12 4.77 4.64
N GLN A 41 -0.40 3.73 3.99
CA GLN A 41 0.41 2.62 3.47
C GLN A 41 0.76 2.87 2.01
N SER A 42 2.05 2.84 1.69
CA SER A 42 2.60 3.36 0.42
C SER A 42 2.61 2.36 -0.73
N PHE A 43 2.24 1.09 -0.51
CA PHE A 43 2.49 -0.02 -1.45
C PHE A 43 1.93 0.16 -2.89
N MET A 44 1.06 1.14 -3.11
CA MET A 44 0.48 1.47 -4.43
C MET A 44 0.85 2.87 -4.95
N ASP A 45 1.74 3.61 -4.27
CA ASP A 45 2.03 5.00 -4.62
C ASP A 45 2.62 5.16 -6.03
N ASP A 46 3.39 4.19 -6.48
CA ASP A 46 4.03 4.18 -7.81
C ASP A 46 3.29 3.28 -8.81
N ILE A 47 2.01 2.99 -8.56
CA ILE A 47 1.12 2.26 -9.47
C ILE A 47 0.16 3.26 -10.13
N TYR A 48 0.43 3.60 -11.40
CA TYR A 48 -0.36 4.55 -12.19
C TYR A 48 -1.25 3.90 -13.25
N ASP A 49 -1.05 2.61 -13.55
CA ASP A 49 -1.90 1.89 -14.50
C ASP A 49 -2.49 0.64 -13.85
N ALA A 50 -3.64 0.21 -14.38
CA ALA A 50 -4.24 -1.04 -14.01
C ALA A 50 -3.27 -2.20 -14.34
N PHE A 51 -3.09 -3.10 -13.38
CA PHE A 51 -2.30 -4.32 -13.54
C PHE A 51 -2.67 -5.07 -14.82
N ARG A 52 -1.64 -5.47 -15.57
CA ARG A 52 -1.69 -6.32 -16.76
C ARG A 52 -0.79 -7.51 -16.52
N ASN A 53 -1.19 -8.69 -16.99
CA ASN A 53 -0.35 -9.88 -16.89
C ASN A 53 0.87 -9.79 -17.84
N SER A 54 1.70 -10.83 -17.83
CA SER A 54 2.90 -10.95 -18.66
C SER A 54 2.67 -10.83 -20.18
N ARG A 55 1.41 -10.95 -20.64
CA ARG A 55 1.02 -10.75 -22.05
C ARG A 55 0.56 -9.33 -22.36
N GLY A 56 0.62 -8.41 -21.38
CA GLY A 56 0.19 -7.02 -21.54
C GLY A 56 -1.33 -6.81 -21.57
N VAL A 57 -2.13 -7.83 -21.24
CA VAL A 57 -3.59 -7.74 -21.19
C VAL A 57 -4.09 -7.67 -19.75
N TYR A 58 -5.26 -7.05 -19.55
CA TYR A 58 -5.92 -7.05 -18.25
C TYR A 58 -6.18 -8.48 -17.78
N ASP A 59 -5.74 -8.78 -16.57
CA ASP A 59 -5.84 -10.11 -16.01
C ASP A 59 -7.27 -10.40 -15.52
N LYS A 60 -7.99 -11.25 -16.25
CA LYS A 60 -9.38 -11.62 -15.94
C LYS A 60 -9.53 -12.45 -14.66
N THR A 61 -8.44 -12.91 -14.07
CA THR A 61 -8.44 -13.54 -12.74
C THR A 61 -8.25 -12.49 -11.65
N PHE A 62 -7.50 -11.41 -11.92
CA PHE A 62 -7.26 -10.31 -10.98
C PHE A 62 -8.47 -9.37 -10.85
N TYR A 63 -9.20 -9.13 -11.95
CA TYR A 63 -10.40 -8.28 -11.96
C TYR A 63 -11.70 -9.09 -12.01
N GLY A 64 -12.80 -8.44 -11.63
CA GLY A 64 -14.16 -8.93 -11.83
C GLY A 64 -14.59 -8.93 -13.29
N ALA A 65 -15.84 -9.31 -13.55
CA ALA A 65 -16.37 -9.47 -14.90
C ALA A 65 -16.36 -8.17 -15.72
N ASP A 66 -16.41 -7.01 -15.07
CA ASP A 66 -16.37 -5.68 -15.68
C ASP A 66 -14.94 -5.18 -15.98
N VAL A 67 -13.91 -5.91 -15.56
CA VAL A 67 -12.49 -5.52 -15.72
C VAL A 67 -12.19 -4.17 -15.05
N PHE A 68 -12.90 -3.86 -13.98
CA PHE A 68 -12.74 -2.63 -13.21
C PHE A 68 -12.67 -2.93 -11.72
N HIS A 69 -13.67 -3.61 -11.17
CA HIS A 69 -13.63 -4.02 -9.78
C HIS A 69 -12.59 -5.13 -9.60
N ILE A 70 -11.92 -5.13 -8.45
CA ILE A 70 -10.92 -6.14 -8.12
C ILE A 70 -11.65 -7.45 -7.75
N SER A 71 -11.19 -8.59 -8.26
CA SER A 71 -11.80 -9.89 -7.97
C SER A 71 -11.50 -10.35 -6.54
N LYS A 72 -12.07 -11.49 -6.11
CA LYS A 72 -11.68 -12.14 -4.85
C LYS A 72 -10.16 -12.43 -4.81
N TYR A 73 -9.59 -12.88 -5.92
CA TYR A 73 -8.16 -13.17 -6.03
C TYR A 73 -7.34 -11.86 -5.97
N GLY A 74 -7.70 -10.84 -6.75
CA GLY A 74 -6.98 -9.57 -6.74
C GLY A 74 -7.00 -8.90 -5.36
N ASN A 75 -8.12 -8.96 -4.62
CA ASN A 75 -8.20 -8.43 -3.27
C ASN A 75 -7.28 -9.21 -2.31
N ALA A 76 -7.14 -10.53 -2.47
CA ALA A 76 -6.20 -11.33 -1.68
C ALA A 76 -4.74 -10.94 -1.97
N VAL A 77 -4.39 -10.71 -3.24
CA VAL A 77 -3.06 -10.22 -3.63
C VAL A 77 -2.78 -8.85 -3.01
N LEU A 78 -3.69 -7.88 -3.14
CA LEU A 78 -3.53 -6.55 -2.54
C LEU A 78 -3.44 -6.62 -1.01
N GLY A 79 -4.25 -7.46 -0.38
CA GLY A 79 -4.21 -7.67 1.07
C GLY A 79 -2.86 -8.21 1.54
N LYS A 80 -2.23 -9.11 0.78
CA LYS A 80 -0.87 -9.61 1.06
C LYS A 80 0.17 -8.49 0.99
N PHE A 81 0.13 -7.66 -0.06
CA PHE A 81 1.06 -6.52 -0.18
C PHE A 81 0.86 -5.48 0.92
N LEU A 82 -0.40 -5.17 1.27
CA LEU A 82 -0.71 -4.29 2.40
C LEU A 82 -0.16 -4.85 3.71
N TRP A 83 -0.38 -6.15 3.98
CA TRP A 83 0.13 -6.80 5.19
C TRP A 83 1.66 -6.72 5.29
N ASN A 84 2.35 -7.05 4.21
CA ASN A 84 3.81 -6.97 4.20
C ASN A 84 4.29 -5.52 4.34
N ASN A 85 3.61 -4.56 3.73
CA ASN A 85 3.93 -3.13 3.82
C ASN A 85 3.78 -2.59 5.25
N LEU A 86 2.79 -3.07 6.02
CA LEU A 86 2.64 -2.71 7.44
C LEU A 86 3.88 -3.10 8.26
N LEU A 87 4.53 -4.21 7.90
CA LEU A 87 5.69 -4.76 8.60
C LEU A 87 7.05 -4.25 8.06
N GLU A 88 7.04 -3.47 6.97
CA GLU A 88 8.25 -2.82 6.47
C GLU A 88 8.66 -1.62 7.36
N PRO A 89 9.97 -1.38 7.56
CA PRO A 89 10.45 -0.26 8.36
C PRO A 89 9.93 1.10 7.85
N VAL A 90 9.63 2.00 8.78
CA VAL A 90 9.25 3.39 8.46
C VAL A 90 10.35 4.06 7.62
N GLY A 91 9.96 4.75 6.55
CA GLY A 91 10.87 5.38 5.59
C GLY A 91 11.52 4.42 4.57
N LYS A 92 11.27 3.12 4.67
CA LYS A 92 11.73 2.09 3.72
C LYS A 92 10.59 1.20 3.22
N LYS A 93 9.36 1.71 3.28
CA LYS A 93 8.18 1.02 2.78
C LYS A 93 8.22 0.96 1.26
N THR A 94 7.81 -0.17 0.69
CA THR A 94 7.62 -0.37 -0.73
C THR A 94 6.58 0.61 -1.25
N THR A 95 6.85 1.23 -2.40
CA THR A 95 5.92 2.15 -3.08
C THR A 95 5.27 1.54 -4.32
N LYS A 96 5.87 0.48 -4.87
CA LYS A 96 5.42 -0.23 -6.06
C LYS A 96 5.32 -1.73 -5.80
N ALA A 97 4.15 -2.20 -5.39
CA ALA A 97 3.90 -3.63 -5.27
C ALA A 97 3.99 -4.35 -6.64
N ASP A 98 4.64 -5.51 -6.66
CA ASP A 98 4.68 -6.39 -7.84
C ASP A 98 3.43 -7.27 -7.90
N LEU A 99 2.33 -6.68 -8.37
CA LEU A 99 1.02 -7.36 -8.44
C LEU A 99 1.00 -8.61 -9.33
N GLY A 100 2.04 -8.84 -10.13
CA GLY A 100 2.19 -10.05 -10.95
C GLY A 100 2.94 -11.19 -10.26
N ASN A 101 3.49 -10.94 -9.07
CA ASN A 101 4.24 -11.92 -8.29
C ASN A 101 3.68 -12.00 -6.86
N ASP A 102 2.67 -12.83 -6.69
CA ASP A 102 2.05 -13.09 -5.39
C ASP A 102 2.64 -14.32 -4.68
N ASP A 103 3.79 -14.85 -5.13
CA ASP A 103 4.49 -15.96 -4.47
C ASP A 103 5.18 -15.54 -3.16
N ALA A 104 5.33 -14.23 -2.93
CA ALA A 104 5.91 -13.71 -1.71
C ALA A 104 5.14 -14.24 -0.47
N PRO A 105 5.84 -14.73 0.58
CA PRO A 105 5.18 -15.16 1.80
C PRO A 105 4.60 -13.96 2.55
N LEU A 106 3.59 -14.22 3.38
CA LEU A 106 3.16 -13.25 4.38
C LEU A 106 4.25 -13.11 5.43
N LEU A 107 4.69 -11.88 5.68
CA LEU A 107 5.65 -11.59 6.73
C LEU A 107 5.02 -11.80 8.10
N CYS A 108 5.80 -12.34 9.04
CA CYS A 108 5.44 -12.38 10.45
C CYS A 108 6.02 -11.15 11.15
N PRO A 109 5.32 -10.54 12.10
CA PRO A 109 5.90 -9.50 12.94
C PRO A 109 7.17 -10.00 13.63
N THR A 110 8.27 -9.25 13.51
CA THR A 110 9.47 -9.51 14.31
C THR A 110 9.22 -9.06 15.75
N THR A 111 9.63 -9.84 16.73
CA THR A 111 9.54 -9.44 18.14
C THR A 111 10.34 -8.16 18.36
N VAL A 112 9.72 -7.14 18.95
CA VAL A 112 10.42 -5.92 19.38
C VAL A 112 11.38 -6.30 20.50
N SER A 113 12.68 -6.29 20.25
CA SER A 113 13.69 -6.39 21.30
C SER A 113 13.79 -5.05 22.01
N PHE A 114 13.11 -4.90 23.15
CA PHE A 114 13.33 -3.76 24.04
C PHE A 114 14.77 -3.85 24.58
N ASP A 115 15.61 -2.89 24.21
CA ASP A 115 16.89 -2.71 24.90
C ASP A 115 16.60 -2.30 26.34
N SER A 116 17.28 -2.98 27.27
CA SER A 116 17.23 -2.80 28.72
C SER A 116 17.54 -1.38 29.24
N THR A 117 17.82 -0.43 28.34
CA THR A 117 18.19 0.96 28.65
C THR A 117 17.00 1.91 28.79
N GLY A 118 15.75 1.44 28.64
CA GLY A 118 14.56 2.24 28.96
C GLY A 118 14.32 3.44 28.03
N GLY A 119 14.99 3.51 26.88
CA GLY A 119 14.65 4.43 25.80
C GLY A 119 13.47 3.91 25.00
N LEU A 120 12.53 4.79 24.63
CA LEU A 120 11.51 4.48 23.63
C LEU A 120 12.24 3.97 22.37
N PRO A 121 11.83 2.84 21.77
CA PRO A 121 12.43 2.38 20.53
C PRO A 121 12.30 3.48 19.46
N THR A 122 13.42 3.86 18.85
CA THR A 122 13.47 4.87 17.77
C THR A 122 12.81 4.40 16.48
N SER A 123 12.27 3.18 16.48
CA SER A 123 11.38 2.65 15.45
C SER A 123 10.13 2.08 16.13
N PHE A 124 8.99 2.73 15.93
CA PHE A 124 7.70 2.04 16.01
C PHE A 124 7.74 0.91 14.96
N GLN A 125 7.94 -0.34 15.40
CA GLN A 125 7.74 -1.52 14.57
C GLN A 125 6.39 -2.12 14.97
N ALA A 126 5.37 -1.77 14.19
CA ALA A 126 4.07 -2.43 14.12
C ALA A 126 3.46 -2.85 15.47
N GLU A 127 3.00 -1.87 16.25
CA GLU A 127 1.89 -2.15 17.17
C GLU A 127 0.62 -2.21 16.33
N LEU A 128 0.27 -3.45 15.95
CA LEU A 128 -1.02 -3.77 15.38
C LEU A 128 -2.03 -3.71 16.53
N VAL A 129 -2.54 -2.52 16.85
CA VAL A 129 -3.73 -2.43 17.71
C VAL A 129 -4.92 -2.81 16.83
N ALA A 130 -5.41 -4.03 17.03
CA ALA A 130 -6.68 -4.51 16.50
C ALA A 130 -7.85 -4.00 17.35
#